data_AF-A0A7X5BZP7-F1
#
_entry.id   AF-A0A7X5BZP7-F1
#
_cell.length_a   1.000
_cell.length_b   1.000
_cell.length_c   1.000
_cell.angle_alpha   90.00
_cell.angle_beta   90.00
_cell.angle_gamma   90.00
#
_symmetry.space_group_name_H-M   'P 1'
#
loop_
_entity.id
_entity.type
_entity.pdbx_description
1 polymer ?
#
loop_
_entity_poly.entity_id
_entity_poly.type
_entity_poly.pdbx_seq_one_letter_code
_entity_poly.pdbx_strand_id
1 'polypeptide(L)'
;MRIRSTKTPTGYVDPQGWGRTHFGGLLSSVRLDGTGIAATNGYFEPRILMPNGKGAWPAFWLMSKNSTGPSHVSSTAELDTVEAYGHASTGACSSVHWWGVSPETHQTNCSESNFAYGDNASTWHTYGTKVTPTTIYFYIDNVQVWSQPSFSQACTPLYFMLNLALGGGWPTDLAKYNDQIDMYVDYVRVFQ
;
A
#
# COMPACT_ATOMS: atom_id res chain seq x y z
N MET A 1 -11.28 -10.41 4.52
CA MET A 1 -10.12 -11.03 3.83
C MET A 1 -8.91 -11.05 4.76
N ARG A 2 -8.04 -12.07 4.65
CA ARG A 2 -6.76 -12.17 5.38
C ARG A 2 -5.60 -12.18 4.39
N ILE A 3 -4.60 -11.32 4.58
CA ILE A 3 -3.33 -11.31 3.85
C ILE A 3 -2.23 -11.72 4.83
N ARG A 4 -1.45 -12.74 4.48
CA ARG A 4 -0.50 -13.38 5.38
C ARG A 4 0.92 -13.28 4.83
N SER A 5 1.86 -13.04 5.72
CA SER A 5 3.29 -13.25 5.46
C SER A 5 3.82 -14.35 6.37
N THR A 6 4.62 -15.25 5.82
CA THR A 6 5.13 -16.44 6.51
C THR A 6 6.55 -16.70 6.09
N LYS A 7 7.36 -17.20 7.01
CA LYS A 7 8.70 -17.71 6.68
C LYS A 7 8.61 -18.87 5.69
N THR A 8 9.60 -18.93 4.81
CA THR A 8 9.72 -20.03 3.85
C THR A 8 10.06 -21.34 4.56
N PRO A 9 9.63 -22.50 4.03
CA PRO A 9 10.00 -23.78 4.61
C PRO A 9 11.51 -24.01 4.53
N THR A 10 12.04 -24.83 5.43
CA THR A 10 13.45 -25.25 5.41
C THR A 10 13.83 -25.82 4.05
N GLY A 11 14.95 -25.37 3.50
CA GLY A 11 15.44 -25.80 2.19
C GLY A 11 14.81 -25.06 1.00
N TYR A 12 13.92 -24.09 1.22
CA TYR A 12 13.45 -23.21 0.15
C TYR A 12 14.61 -22.43 -0.47
N VAL A 13 14.70 -22.46 -1.80
CA VAL A 13 15.64 -21.68 -2.60
C VAL A 13 14.84 -20.65 -3.37
N ASP A 14 15.18 -19.37 -3.18
CA ASP A 14 14.55 -18.28 -3.92
C ASP A 14 14.81 -18.43 -5.43
N PRO A 15 13.79 -18.63 -6.26
CA PRO A 15 13.97 -18.83 -7.70
C PRO A 15 14.53 -17.61 -8.42
N GLN A 16 14.45 -16.42 -7.82
CA GLN A 16 15.00 -15.18 -8.37
C GLN A 16 16.40 -14.85 -7.82
N GLY A 17 16.92 -15.65 -6.88
CA GLY A 17 18.26 -15.44 -6.31
C GLY A 17 18.40 -14.19 -5.42
N TRP A 18 17.30 -13.59 -4.97
CA TRP A 18 17.31 -12.37 -4.15
C TRP A 18 17.45 -12.66 -2.65
N GLY A 19 17.60 -13.94 -2.27
CA GLY A 19 17.75 -14.35 -0.87
C GLY A 19 16.49 -14.14 -0.03
N ARG A 20 15.29 -14.13 -0.64
CA ARG A 20 14.03 -13.96 0.09
C ARG A 20 13.76 -15.15 1.00
N THR A 21 13.50 -14.87 2.28
CA THR A 21 13.28 -15.87 3.34
C THR A 21 11.83 -15.96 3.79
N HIS A 22 10.93 -15.19 3.19
CA HIS A 22 9.51 -15.15 3.52
C HIS A 22 8.66 -15.09 2.25
N PHE A 23 7.47 -15.67 2.32
CA PHE A 23 6.38 -15.41 1.39
C PHE A 23 5.51 -14.29 1.96
N GLY A 24 5.08 -13.36 1.11
CA GLY A 24 4.10 -12.33 1.44
C GLY A 24 2.85 -12.45 0.57
N GLY A 25 1.74 -11.94 1.07
CA GLY A 25 0.50 -11.84 0.32
C GLY A 25 0.35 -10.47 -0.36
N LEU A 26 -0.12 -10.47 -1.60
CA LEU A 26 -0.51 -9.29 -2.35
C LEU A 26 -1.82 -9.57 -3.09
N LEU A 27 -2.75 -8.64 -3.03
CA LEU A 27 -3.93 -8.58 -3.86
C LEU A 27 -3.84 -7.36 -4.77
N SER A 28 -4.16 -7.56 -6.05
CA SER A 28 -4.34 -6.48 -7.02
C SER A 28 -5.76 -6.53 -7.58
N SER A 29 -6.35 -5.37 -7.77
CA SER A 29 -7.64 -5.21 -8.44
C SER A 29 -7.56 -5.31 -9.96
N VAL A 30 -6.35 -5.30 -10.52
CA VAL A 30 -6.07 -5.50 -11.95
C VAL A 30 -5.08 -6.66 -12.15
N ARG A 31 -5.33 -7.48 -13.17
CA ARG A 31 -4.47 -8.59 -13.61
C ARG A 31 -3.32 -8.08 -14.47
N LEU A 32 -2.32 -8.94 -14.70
CA LEU A 32 -1.15 -8.63 -15.54
C LEU A 32 -1.50 -8.27 -16.99
N ASP A 33 -2.67 -8.67 -17.48
CA ASP A 33 -3.18 -8.30 -18.80
C ASP A 33 -3.90 -6.94 -18.84
N GLY A 34 -4.01 -6.25 -17.70
CA GLY A 34 -4.70 -4.97 -17.56
C GLY A 34 -6.21 -5.08 -17.33
N THR A 35 -6.78 -6.27 -17.22
CA THR A 35 -8.21 -6.46 -16.92
C THR A 35 -8.48 -6.38 -15.42
N GLY A 36 -9.61 -5.78 -15.00
CA GLY A 36 -9.97 -5.66 -13.59
C GLY A 36 -10.70 -4.36 -13.26
N ILE A 37 -10.69 -4.00 -11.98
CA ILE A 37 -11.37 -2.82 -11.42
C ILE A 37 -10.39 -1.66 -11.37
N ALA A 38 -10.76 -0.52 -11.97
CA ALA A 38 -10.02 0.73 -11.90
C ALA A 38 -11.00 1.90 -11.96
N ALA A 39 -10.61 3.06 -11.42
CA ALA A 39 -11.41 4.29 -11.46
C ALA A 39 -10.52 5.51 -11.73
N THR A 40 -11.05 6.48 -12.46
CA THR A 40 -10.39 7.76 -12.76
C THR A 40 -11.02 8.87 -11.93
N ASN A 41 -10.22 9.70 -11.26
CA ASN A 41 -10.71 10.75 -10.36
C ASN A 41 -11.66 10.21 -9.28
N GLY A 42 -11.38 9.00 -8.80
CA GLY A 42 -12.24 8.27 -7.87
C GLY A 42 -11.87 8.48 -6.40
N TYR A 43 -12.65 7.82 -5.54
CA TYR A 43 -12.35 7.63 -4.13
C TYR A 43 -12.14 6.14 -3.84
N PHE A 44 -11.03 5.80 -3.18
CA PHE A 44 -10.64 4.44 -2.86
C PHE A 44 -10.50 4.32 -1.34
N GLU A 45 -11.23 3.39 -0.73
CA GLU A 45 -11.23 3.21 0.72
C GLU A 45 -11.27 1.73 1.11
N PRO A 46 -10.20 1.20 1.72
CA PRO A 46 -10.25 -0.01 2.52
C PRO A 46 -10.57 0.27 3.99
N ARG A 47 -11.06 -0.78 4.65
CA ARG A 47 -11.06 -0.88 6.12
C ARG A 47 -10.11 -1.99 6.54
N ILE A 48 -9.04 -1.63 7.25
CA ILE A 48 -7.88 -2.50 7.53
C ILE A 48 -7.63 -2.60 9.04
N LEU A 49 -7.27 -3.79 9.50
CA LEU A 49 -6.61 -4.04 10.77
C LEU A 49 -5.20 -4.53 10.47
N MET A 50 -4.20 -3.72 10.81
CA MET A 50 -2.81 -4.00 10.50
C MET A 50 -2.15 -4.86 11.59
N PRO A 51 -1.03 -5.52 11.31
CA PRO A 51 -0.30 -6.26 12.33
C PRO A 51 0.73 -5.41 13.10
N ASN A 52 0.90 -5.71 14.38
CA ASN A 52 2.05 -5.24 15.17
C ASN A 52 3.23 -6.22 15.05
N GLY A 53 4.02 -6.15 13.98
CA GLY A 53 5.19 -7.02 13.81
C GLY A 53 6.46 -6.25 13.50
N LYS A 54 7.55 -6.54 14.21
CA LYS A 54 8.85 -5.92 13.90
C LYS A 54 9.26 -6.33 12.48
N GLY A 55 9.37 -5.33 11.61
CA GLY A 55 9.65 -5.50 10.18
C GLY A 55 8.41 -5.76 9.31
N ALA A 56 7.20 -5.78 9.85
CA ALA A 56 5.99 -5.82 9.04
C ALA A 56 5.76 -4.47 8.33
N TRP A 57 5.36 -4.52 7.06
CA TRP A 57 5.07 -3.35 6.23
C TRP A 57 3.76 -3.58 5.46
N PRO A 58 2.61 -3.46 6.14
CA PRO A 58 1.30 -3.43 5.48
C PRO A 58 1.12 -2.16 4.66
N ALA A 59 0.49 -2.29 3.49
CA ALA A 59 0.20 -1.15 2.63
C ALA A 59 -1.13 -1.28 1.89
N PHE A 60 -1.77 -0.12 1.67
CA PHE A 60 -2.80 0.07 0.65
C PHE A 60 -2.39 1.22 -0.26
N TRP A 61 -2.33 0.94 -1.55
CA TRP A 61 -1.73 1.83 -2.53
C TRP A 61 -2.41 1.69 -3.88
N LEU A 62 -2.30 2.74 -4.69
CA LEU A 62 -2.91 2.85 -6.00
C LEU A 62 -1.82 2.97 -7.06
N MET A 63 -2.06 2.42 -8.25
CA MET A 63 -1.18 2.54 -9.41
C MET A 63 -1.97 2.96 -10.64
N SER A 64 -1.36 3.74 -11.53
CA SER A 64 -1.92 3.99 -12.86
C SER A 64 -2.10 2.69 -13.63
N LYS A 65 -3.29 2.42 -14.15
CA LYS A 65 -3.62 1.19 -14.89
C LYS A 65 -2.74 0.98 -16.12
N ASN A 66 -2.28 2.05 -16.73
CA ASN A 66 -1.32 2.00 -17.84
C ASN A 66 0.11 1.59 -17.39
N SER A 67 0.35 1.30 -16.11
CA SER A 67 1.58 0.69 -15.61
C SER A 67 1.66 -0.82 -15.85
N THR A 68 0.56 -1.44 -16.30
CA THR A 68 0.46 -2.88 -16.52
C THR A 68 -0.22 -3.21 -17.83
N GLY A 69 -0.20 -4.49 -18.22
CA GLY A 69 -0.68 -4.95 -19.52
C GLY A 69 0.34 -4.82 -20.67
N PRO A 70 -0.03 -5.30 -21.86
CA PRO A 70 0.86 -5.35 -23.03
C PRO A 70 1.22 -3.96 -23.57
N SER A 71 0.45 -2.92 -23.23
CA SER A 71 0.68 -1.54 -23.64
C SER A 71 1.12 -0.65 -22.48
N HIS A 72 1.79 -1.23 -21.47
CA HIS A 72 2.24 -0.47 -20.32
C HIS A 72 3.23 0.65 -20.72
N VAL A 73 3.24 1.72 -19.95
CA VAL A 73 4.14 2.86 -20.12
C VAL A 73 4.98 3.06 -18.86
N SER A 74 6.11 3.75 -19.00
CA SER A 74 6.96 4.13 -17.87
C SER A 74 6.48 5.40 -17.14
N SER A 75 5.62 6.20 -17.78
CA SER A 75 5.09 7.42 -17.18
C SER A 75 3.83 7.12 -16.37
N THR A 76 4.00 6.82 -15.08
CA THR A 76 2.94 6.30 -14.19
C THR A 76 2.90 7.04 -12.86
N ALA A 77 1.82 6.85 -12.13
CA ALA A 77 1.65 7.30 -10.75
C ALA A 77 1.56 6.10 -9.81
N GLU A 78 2.12 6.27 -8.61
CA GLU A 78 1.87 5.44 -7.42
C GLU A 78 1.35 6.37 -6.33
N LEU A 79 0.24 6.01 -5.70
CA LEU A 79 -0.35 6.76 -4.59
C LEU A 79 -0.50 5.84 -3.40
N ASP A 80 0.43 5.94 -2.45
CA ASP A 80 0.41 5.18 -1.22
C ASP A 80 -0.55 5.84 -0.25
N THR A 81 -1.74 5.27 -0.17
CA THR A 81 -2.79 5.77 0.74
C THR A 81 -2.32 5.63 2.17
N VAL A 82 -1.76 4.46 2.49
CA VAL A 82 -1.12 4.19 3.77
C VAL A 82 -0.01 3.16 3.60
N GLU A 83 1.14 3.49 4.17
CA GLU A 83 2.22 2.58 4.53
C GLU A 83 2.39 2.65 6.04
N ALA A 84 2.20 1.54 6.73
CA ALA A 84 2.53 1.47 8.16
C ALA A 84 3.70 0.52 8.37
N TYR A 85 4.38 0.68 9.50
CA TYR A 85 5.53 -0.15 9.83
C TYR A 85 5.35 -0.74 11.22
N GLY A 86 5.32 -2.06 11.33
CA GLY A 86 5.00 -2.72 12.59
C GLY A 86 6.08 -2.55 13.69
N HIS A 87 7.21 -1.91 13.41
CA HIS A 87 8.15 -1.45 14.44
C HIS A 87 7.69 -0.13 15.12
N ALA A 88 6.85 0.64 14.44
CA ALA A 88 6.21 1.86 14.91
C ALA A 88 4.70 1.73 14.65
N SER A 89 4.02 0.91 15.46
CA SER A 89 2.59 0.56 15.27
C SER A 89 1.61 1.74 15.32
N THR A 90 2.05 2.88 15.85
CA THR A 90 1.30 4.15 15.81
C THR A 90 1.71 5.03 14.63
N GLY A 91 2.68 4.64 13.82
CA GLY A 91 3.19 5.42 12.70
C GLY A 91 2.55 5.02 11.37
N ALA A 92 2.33 6.00 10.51
CA ALA A 92 1.90 5.79 9.13
C ALA A 92 2.46 6.89 8.22
N CYS A 93 2.68 6.53 6.96
CA CYS A 93 3.05 7.44 5.89
C CYS A 93 2.02 7.36 4.76
N SER A 94 1.78 8.49 4.11
CA SER A 94 1.18 8.54 2.79
C SER A 94 2.21 9.10 1.82
N SER A 95 2.30 8.51 0.64
CA SER A 95 3.30 8.88 -0.37
C SER A 95 2.65 9.02 -1.74
N VAL A 96 3.30 9.80 -2.59
CA VAL A 96 2.95 9.95 -4.00
C VAL A 96 4.24 9.87 -4.80
N HIS A 97 4.29 8.98 -5.77
CA HIS A 97 5.41 8.85 -6.68
C HIS A 97 4.96 9.13 -8.10
N TRP A 98 5.77 9.90 -8.83
CA TRP A 98 5.53 10.20 -10.22
C TRP A 98 6.74 9.86 -11.09
N TRP A 99 6.52 8.93 -12.01
CA TRP A 99 7.46 8.64 -13.09
C TRP A 99 7.01 9.43 -14.32
N GLY A 100 7.84 10.32 -14.80
CA GLY A 100 7.54 11.17 -15.97
C GLY A 100 8.79 11.83 -16.53
N VAL A 101 9.74 12.11 -15.64
CA VAL A 101 11.15 12.34 -15.94
C VAL A 101 11.97 11.35 -15.10
N SER A 102 13.20 11.06 -15.53
CA SER A 102 14.15 10.29 -14.72
C SER A 102 15.09 11.27 -14.00
N PRO A 103 15.36 11.11 -12.69
CA PRO A 103 14.84 10.06 -11.81
C PRO A 103 13.37 10.25 -11.41
N GLU A 104 12.80 9.20 -10.83
CA GLU A 104 11.53 9.27 -10.08
C GLU A 104 11.54 10.42 -9.08
N THR A 105 10.38 11.00 -8.85
CA THR A 105 10.20 12.03 -7.84
C THR A 105 8.99 11.68 -6.99
N HIS A 106 9.09 11.98 -5.70
CA HIS A 106 8.03 11.72 -4.74
C HIS A 106 7.82 12.85 -3.74
N GLN A 107 6.67 12.79 -3.07
CA GLN A 107 6.44 13.43 -1.80
C GLN A 107 5.91 12.41 -0.81
N THR A 108 6.39 12.48 0.42
CA THR A 108 5.96 11.60 1.50
C THR A 108 5.60 12.44 2.70
N ASN A 109 4.47 12.12 3.32
CA ASN A 109 4.01 12.72 4.56
C ASN A 109 3.82 11.63 5.62
N CYS A 110 4.71 11.60 6.61
CA CYS A 110 4.70 10.63 7.69
C CYS A 110 4.27 11.26 9.01
N SER A 111 3.60 10.48 9.85
CA SER A 111 3.27 10.83 11.23
C SER A 111 3.59 9.66 12.15
N GLU A 112 4.29 9.93 13.26
CA GLU A 112 4.60 8.93 14.30
C GLU A 112 3.38 8.54 15.16
N SER A 113 2.30 9.32 15.08
CA SER A 113 1.08 9.16 15.88
C SER A 113 -0.16 8.87 15.03
N ASN A 114 0.04 8.43 13.78
CA ASN A 114 -1.03 8.13 12.83
C ASN A 114 -1.95 9.33 12.70
N PHE A 115 -1.39 10.54 12.67
CA PHE A 115 -2.13 11.79 12.65
C PHE A 115 -3.13 11.94 13.82
N ALA A 116 -2.76 11.43 15.00
CA ALA A 116 -3.55 11.34 16.23
C ALA A 116 -4.68 10.29 16.24
N TYR A 117 -4.74 9.39 15.24
CA TYR A 117 -5.75 8.31 15.17
C TYR A 117 -5.32 7.00 15.84
N GLY A 118 -4.15 6.99 16.48
CA GLY A 118 -3.77 5.94 17.44
C GLY A 118 -3.11 4.70 16.82
N ASP A 119 -3.42 3.54 17.39
CA ASP A 119 -2.75 2.25 17.11
C ASP A 119 -3.33 1.56 15.87
N ASN A 120 -2.55 1.52 14.79
CA ASN A 120 -2.91 0.84 13.55
C ASN A 120 -3.09 -0.68 13.73
N ALA A 121 -2.51 -1.25 14.79
CA ALA A 121 -2.39 -2.69 14.94
C ALA A 121 -3.47 -3.37 15.80
N SER A 122 -4.16 -2.60 16.65
CA SER A 122 -5.23 -3.15 17.51
C SER A 122 -6.63 -2.66 17.13
N THR A 123 -6.73 -1.71 16.21
CA THR A 123 -7.99 -1.06 15.82
C THR A 123 -8.20 -1.13 14.31
N TRP A 124 -9.45 -1.33 13.91
CA TRP A 124 -9.84 -1.22 12.51
C TRP A 124 -9.96 0.25 12.14
N HIS A 125 -9.24 0.67 11.11
CA HIS A 125 -9.31 2.03 10.57
C HIS A 125 -9.74 2.00 9.10
N THR A 126 -10.36 3.09 8.65
CA THR A 126 -10.51 3.35 7.22
C THR A 126 -9.38 4.24 6.74
N TYR A 127 -8.84 3.91 5.57
CA TYR A 127 -7.81 4.69 4.91
C TYR A 127 -8.32 5.05 3.54
N GLY A 128 -8.29 6.33 3.16
CA GLY A 128 -8.95 6.80 1.95
C GLY A 128 -8.04 7.64 1.07
N THR A 129 -8.11 7.45 -0.24
CA THR A 129 -7.51 8.36 -1.22
C THR A 129 -8.57 8.85 -2.19
N LYS A 130 -8.73 10.18 -2.27
CA LYS A 130 -9.59 10.85 -3.26
C LYS A 130 -8.70 11.55 -4.28
N VAL A 131 -8.89 11.24 -5.54
CA VAL A 131 -8.20 11.91 -6.65
C VAL A 131 -9.18 12.82 -7.36
N THR A 132 -8.80 14.08 -7.56
CA THR A 132 -9.50 14.99 -8.45
C THR A 132 -8.53 15.49 -9.53
N PRO A 133 -9.04 16.15 -10.59
CA PRO A 133 -8.18 16.75 -11.60
C PRO A 133 -7.16 17.77 -11.05
N THR A 134 -7.41 18.33 -9.86
CA THR A 134 -6.58 19.40 -9.28
C THR A 134 -5.87 19.01 -8.00
N THR A 135 -6.37 18.04 -7.24
CA THR A 135 -5.87 17.73 -5.90
C THR A 135 -6.05 16.26 -5.57
N ILE A 136 -5.07 15.70 -4.86
CA ILE A 136 -5.13 14.37 -4.27
C ILE A 136 -5.26 14.56 -2.75
N TYR A 137 -6.21 13.87 -2.13
CA TYR A 137 -6.52 13.96 -0.71
C TYR A 137 -6.39 12.59 -0.06
N PHE A 138 -5.79 12.55 1.12
CA PHE A 138 -5.59 11.35 1.92
C PHE A 138 -6.38 11.47 3.23
N TYR A 139 -7.01 10.38 3.63
CA TYR A 139 -7.92 10.31 4.77
C TYR A 139 -7.58 9.14 5.68
N ILE A 140 -7.78 9.34 6.99
CA ILE A 140 -7.84 8.28 8.00
C ILE A 140 -9.13 8.50 8.80
N ASP A 141 -9.95 7.46 8.92
CA ASP A 141 -11.24 7.49 9.63
C ASP A 141 -12.14 8.67 9.21
N ASN A 142 -12.22 8.93 7.89
CA ASN A 142 -12.96 10.03 7.26
C ASN A 142 -12.41 11.45 7.54
N VAL A 143 -11.26 11.59 8.18
CA VAL A 143 -10.61 12.89 8.38
C VAL A 143 -9.44 13.04 7.42
N GLN A 144 -9.39 14.18 6.73
CA GLN A 144 -8.28 14.50 5.85
C GLN A 144 -7.01 14.71 6.67
N VAL A 145 -5.96 13.93 6.37
CA VAL A 145 -4.65 14.02 7.04
C VAL A 145 -3.59 14.67 6.16
N TRP A 146 -3.77 14.62 4.84
CA TRP A 146 -2.85 15.21 3.88
C TRP A 146 -3.54 15.52 2.56
N SER A 147 -2.98 16.47 1.82
CA SER A 147 -3.37 16.77 0.45
C SER A 147 -2.20 17.36 -0.32
N GLN A 148 -2.16 17.13 -1.61
CA GLN A 148 -1.18 17.74 -2.51
C GLN A 148 -1.77 17.98 -3.91
N PRO A 149 -1.18 18.87 -4.73
CA PRO A 149 -1.62 19.08 -6.10
C PRO A 149 -1.67 17.76 -6.89
N SER A 150 -2.69 17.59 -7.72
CA SER A 150 -2.75 16.43 -8.62
C SER A 150 -1.77 16.59 -9.80
N PHE A 151 -1.53 15.50 -10.51
CA PHE A 151 -0.62 15.42 -11.65
C PHE A 151 -1.16 14.48 -12.72
N SER A 152 -0.71 14.65 -13.97
CA SER A 152 -1.37 14.04 -15.14
C SER A 152 -1.42 12.51 -15.07
N GLN A 153 -0.40 11.85 -14.53
CA GLN A 153 -0.35 10.40 -14.38
C GLN A 153 -1.39 9.88 -13.36
N ALA A 154 -1.67 10.61 -12.29
CA ALA A 154 -2.69 10.26 -11.30
C ALA A 154 -4.12 10.46 -11.81
N CYS A 155 -4.30 11.30 -12.84
CA CYS A 155 -5.58 11.54 -13.51
C CYS A 155 -5.93 10.49 -14.59
N THR A 156 -5.20 9.38 -14.66
CA THR A 156 -5.53 8.20 -15.47
C THR A 156 -6.35 7.20 -14.64
N PRO A 157 -6.94 6.13 -15.22
CA PRO A 157 -7.57 5.11 -14.41
C PRO A 157 -6.56 4.51 -13.42
N LEU A 158 -6.88 4.54 -12.13
CA LEU A 158 -6.09 3.97 -11.05
C LEU A 158 -6.70 2.64 -10.61
N TYR A 159 -5.85 1.66 -10.32
CA TYR A 159 -6.24 0.41 -9.67
C TYR A 159 -5.56 0.33 -8.30
N PHE A 160 -6.17 -0.42 -7.38
CA PHE A 160 -5.63 -0.59 -6.04
C PHE A 160 -4.88 -1.91 -5.86
N MET A 161 -3.95 -1.89 -4.90
CA MET A 161 -3.25 -3.04 -4.35
C MET A 161 -3.27 -3.03 -2.82
N LEU A 162 -3.24 -4.23 -2.25
CA LEU A 162 -3.16 -4.50 -0.81
C LEU A 162 -2.07 -5.54 -0.59
N ASN A 163 -1.10 -5.27 0.25
CA ASN A 163 -0.07 -6.25 0.59
C ASN A 163 0.37 -6.18 2.04
N LEU A 164 1.01 -7.26 2.47
CA LEU A 164 1.76 -7.32 3.71
C LEU A 164 3.22 -7.66 3.36
N ALA A 165 4.02 -6.63 3.12
CA ALA A 165 5.45 -6.82 2.93
C ALA A 165 6.14 -7.06 4.29
N LEU A 166 7.38 -7.54 4.22
CA LEU A 166 8.30 -7.63 5.37
C LEU A 166 9.62 -6.96 4.96
N GLY A 167 10.28 -6.30 5.92
CA GLY A 167 11.55 -5.62 5.70
C GLY A 167 11.37 -4.15 5.31
N GLY A 168 11.92 -3.76 4.15
CA GLY A 168 11.99 -2.34 3.74
C GLY A 168 13.13 -1.58 4.42
N GLY A 169 14.28 -2.24 4.61
CA GLY A 169 15.44 -1.67 5.32
C GLY A 169 15.44 -1.95 6.84
N TRP A 170 14.37 -2.54 7.37
CA TRP A 170 14.25 -2.86 8.80
C TRP A 170 14.46 -4.35 9.09
N PRO A 171 15.09 -4.70 10.23
CA PRO A 171 15.16 -6.08 10.69
C PRO A 171 13.76 -6.67 10.88
N THR A 172 13.56 -7.90 10.41
CA THR A 172 12.31 -8.65 10.60
C THR A 172 12.47 -9.64 11.76
N ASP A 173 11.56 -9.59 12.73
CA ASP A 173 11.50 -10.54 13.84
C ASP A 173 10.04 -10.87 14.15
N LEU A 174 9.66 -12.09 13.78
CA LEU A 174 8.30 -12.62 13.91
C LEU A 174 8.27 -13.86 14.82
N ALA A 175 9.32 -14.11 15.63
CA ALA A 175 9.41 -15.32 16.45
C ALA A 175 8.22 -15.45 17.42
N LYS A 176 7.79 -14.32 18.02
CA LYS A 176 6.59 -14.28 18.88
C LYS A 176 5.27 -14.63 18.19
N TYR A 177 5.27 -14.68 16.85
CA TYR A 177 4.11 -15.00 16.02
C TYR A 177 4.28 -16.32 15.26
N ASN A 178 5.18 -17.19 15.71
CA ASN A 178 5.51 -18.44 15.03
C ASN A 178 5.92 -18.20 13.55
N ASP A 179 6.74 -17.15 13.32
CA ASP A 179 7.27 -16.78 12.01
C ASP A 179 6.19 -16.47 10.95
N GLN A 180 5.01 -16.03 11.40
CA GLN A 180 3.86 -15.77 10.55
C GLN A 180 3.08 -14.56 11.07
N ILE A 181 2.63 -13.67 10.18
CA ILE A 181 1.87 -12.49 10.57
C ILE A 181 0.77 -12.16 9.57
N ASP A 182 -0.32 -11.57 10.05
CA ASP A 182 -1.56 -11.37 9.29
C ASP A 182 -2.00 -9.90 9.30
N MET A 183 -2.44 -9.43 8.13
CA MET A 183 -3.23 -8.22 7.95
C MET A 183 -4.66 -8.64 7.59
N TYR A 184 -5.65 -7.96 8.18
CA TYR A 184 -7.06 -8.22 7.89
C TYR A 184 -7.67 -7.02 7.16
N VAL A 185 -8.47 -7.31 6.15
CA VAL A 185 -9.19 -6.30 5.35
C VAL A 185 -10.66 -6.66 5.36
N ASP A 186 -11.50 -5.77 5.88
CA ASP A 186 -12.94 -5.98 5.98
C ASP A 186 -13.59 -5.76 4.60
N TYR A 187 -13.33 -4.59 4.01
CA TYR A 187 -13.76 -4.25 2.66
C TYR A 187 -12.73 -3.40 1.93
N VAL A 188 -12.90 -3.31 0.61
CA VAL A 188 -12.39 -2.22 -0.23
C VAL A 188 -13.56 -1.68 -1.03
N ARG A 189 -13.73 -0.36 -1.05
CA ARG A 189 -14.75 0.34 -1.83
C ARG A 189 -14.08 1.31 -2.79
N VAL A 190 -14.63 1.39 -3.99
CA VAL A 190 -14.18 2.30 -5.04
C VAL A 190 -15.41 3.05 -5.55
N PHE A 191 -15.30 4.37 -5.65
CA PHE A 191 -16.35 5.27 -6.11
C PHE A 191 -15.81 6.12 -7.26
N GLN A 192 -16.64 6.38 -8.27
CA GLN A 192 -16.30 7.18 -9.44
C GLN A 192 -17.52 7.99 -9.90
#